data_AF-A0A926H220-F1
#
_entry.id   AF-A0A926H220-F1
#
_cell.length_a   1.000
_cell.length_b   1.000
_cell.length_c   1.000
_cell.angle_alpha   90.00
_cell.angle_beta   90.00
_cell.angle_gamma   90.00
#
_symmetry.space_group_name_H-M   'P 1'
#
loop_
_entity.id
_entity.type
_entity.pdbx_description
1 polymer ?
#
loop_
_entity_poly.entity_id
_entity_poly.type
_entity_poly.pdbx_seq_one_letter_code
_entity_poly.pdbx_strand_id
1 'polypeptide(L)'
;MKRFRSRLLAGFCLTAALLLSSRTYAQYGGGMGGMGGGRMGGMGMGNSGGNQRPQMPSSSDMANRQTDWMKVNLSLTKEQVKEIKKLNNVYASKQQDEIRPLLTGDAPPSEATQQQIREISMMINEEKEEKLKPLLTPEQWTRYQTKRDSLSKTAGSGRMQGAGRSN
;
A
#
# COMPACT_ATOMS: atom_id res chain seq x y z
N MET A 1 0.63 -67.03 -5.42
CA MET A 1 1.45 -66.20 -6.33
C MET A 1 0.54 -65.35 -7.21
N LYS A 2 0.81 -64.04 -7.24
CA LYS A 2 0.66 -63.09 -8.37
C LYS A 2 -0.74 -63.02 -9.04
N ARG A 3 -1.57 -62.04 -8.65
CA ARG A 3 -1.76 -60.72 -9.31
C ARG A 3 -2.31 -60.83 -10.74
N PHE A 4 -3.48 -60.25 -11.02
CA PHE A 4 -3.66 -59.20 -12.05
C PHE A 4 -5.12 -58.68 -12.09
N ARG A 5 -5.33 -57.44 -11.61
CA ARG A 5 -5.74 -56.26 -12.41
C ARG A 5 -7.20 -56.34 -12.91
N SER A 6 -8.19 -55.83 -12.16
CA SER A 6 -8.38 -54.40 -11.83
C SER A 6 -8.28 -53.52 -13.08
N ARG A 7 -9.30 -53.61 -13.94
CA ARG A 7 -9.54 -52.74 -15.10
C ARG A 7 -11.05 -52.68 -15.30
N LEU A 8 -11.69 -51.59 -14.89
CA LEU A 8 -12.93 -51.04 -15.50
C LEU A 8 -13.47 -49.81 -14.75
N LEU A 9 -12.59 -49.04 -14.07
CA LEU A 9 -12.95 -47.75 -13.47
C LEU A 9 -11.89 -46.70 -13.85
N ALA A 10 -11.54 -46.67 -15.13
CA ALA A 10 -10.65 -45.68 -15.71
C ALA A 10 -11.44 -44.79 -16.68
N GLY A 11 -11.60 -43.51 -16.34
CA GLY A 11 -11.37 -42.47 -17.33
C GLY A 11 -12.58 -41.73 -17.91
N PHE A 12 -13.74 -41.67 -17.23
CA PHE A 12 -14.84 -40.77 -17.64
C PHE A 12 -14.59 -39.29 -17.28
N CYS A 13 -13.45 -38.93 -16.69
CA CYS A 13 -13.16 -37.57 -16.20
C CYS A 13 -12.34 -36.67 -17.16
N LEU A 14 -12.06 -37.09 -18.41
CA LEU A 14 -11.07 -36.43 -19.27
C LEU A 14 -11.65 -35.67 -20.49
N THR A 15 -12.94 -35.33 -20.50
CA THR A 15 -13.58 -34.65 -21.65
C THR A 15 -14.32 -33.34 -21.32
N ALA A 16 -14.27 -32.84 -20.08
CA ALA A 16 -14.94 -31.58 -19.69
C ALA A 16 -14.01 -30.35 -19.56
N ALA A 17 -12.70 -30.49 -19.82
CA ALA A 17 -11.72 -29.43 -19.58
C ALA A 17 -11.22 -28.69 -20.85
N LEU A 18 -11.87 -28.86 -22.01
CA LEU A 18 -11.34 -28.40 -23.31
C LEU A 18 -12.27 -27.46 -24.11
N LEU A 19 -13.26 -26.82 -23.46
CA LEU A 19 -14.18 -25.89 -24.12
C LEU A 19 -14.20 -24.45 -23.55
N LEU A 20 -13.25 -24.06 -22.69
CA LEU A 20 -13.12 -22.68 -22.20
C LEU A 20 -11.97 -21.88 -22.86
N SER A 21 -11.42 -22.35 -23.98
CA SER A 21 -10.31 -21.69 -24.69
C SER A 21 -10.75 -20.73 -25.80
N SER A 22 -11.92 -20.10 -25.68
CA SER A 22 -12.35 -19.08 -26.63
C SER A 22 -12.86 -17.86 -25.88
N ARG A 23 -11.98 -16.87 -25.66
CA ARG A 23 -12.24 -15.42 -25.54
C ARG A 23 -10.92 -14.69 -25.30
N THR A 24 -10.01 -14.74 -26.26
CA THR A 24 -8.95 -13.73 -26.37
C THR A 24 -9.40 -12.73 -27.42
N TYR A 25 -9.90 -11.59 -26.95
CA TYR A 25 -10.22 -10.46 -27.80
C TYR A 25 -8.94 -9.97 -28.48
N ALA A 26 -9.00 -9.88 -29.79
CA ALA A 26 -8.17 -9.00 -30.57
C ALA A 26 -8.33 -7.56 -30.06
N GLN A 27 -7.23 -6.87 -29.80
CA GLN A 27 -7.23 -5.41 -29.93
C GLN A 27 -6.01 -5.00 -30.76
N TYR A 28 -6.23 -5.12 -32.06
CA TYR A 28 -5.59 -4.33 -33.10
C TYR A 28 -6.10 -2.87 -32.97
N GLY A 29 -5.19 -1.90 -33.08
CA GLY A 29 -5.48 -0.46 -32.95
C GLY A 29 -4.58 0.14 -31.85
N GLY A 30 -3.45 0.76 -32.15
CA GLY A 30 -3.21 1.69 -33.25
C GLY A 30 -3.69 3.08 -32.82
N GLY A 31 -2.73 3.92 -32.41
CA GLY A 31 -2.87 5.38 -32.53
C GLY A 31 -3.49 6.14 -31.35
N MET A 32 -2.65 7.05 -30.82
CA MET A 32 -2.98 8.41 -30.37
C MET A 32 -4.01 8.67 -29.26
N GLY A 33 -3.53 9.47 -28.29
CA GLY A 33 -4.27 10.65 -27.84
C GLY A 33 -5.26 10.43 -26.71
N GLY A 34 -4.81 10.63 -25.47
CA GLY A 34 -5.68 10.62 -24.30
C GLY A 34 -5.15 11.53 -23.20
N MET A 35 -5.11 12.83 -23.50
CA MET A 35 -5.07 13.89 -22.48
C MET A 35 -6.23 13.72 -21.50
N GLY A 36 -5.98 13.97 -20.21
CA GLY A 36 -7.02 14.38 -19.27
C GLY A 36 -7.52 13.28 -18.33
N GLY A 37 -7.01 13.29 -17.11
CA GLY A 37 -7.53 12.47 -16.03
C GLY A 37 -6.90 12.83 -14.70
N GLY A 38 -7.26 14.01 -14.18
CA GLY A 38 -6.77 14.55 -12.92
C GLY A 38 -6.79 13.52 -11.79
N ARG A 39 -5.62 13.31 -11.19
CA ARG A 39 -5.48 12.69 -9.87
C ARG A 39 -4.66 13.61 -8.98
N MET A 40 -5.40 14.33 -8.13
CA MET A 40 -4.90 14.84 -6.85
C MET A 40 -4.14 13.71 -6.13
N GLY A 41 -2.82 13.79 -6.17
CA GLY A 41 -1.93 12.82 -5.53
C GLY A 41 -0.44 13.14 -5.68
N GLY A 42 -0.09 14.32 -6.15
CA GLY A 42 1.29 14.69 -6.45
C GLY A 42 1.46 16.21 -6.50
N MET A 43 1.35 16.88 -5.36
CA MET A 43 2.06 18.16 -5.23
C MET A 43 3.54 17.85 -5.02
N GLY A 44 4.22 17.76 -6.16
CA GLY A 44 5.64 17.47 -6.26
C GLY A 44 6.12 17.42 -7.71
N MET A 45 5.48 18.16 -8.63
CA MET A 45 6.08 18.43 -9.93
C MET A 45 6.89 19.73 -9.82
N GLY A 46 8.11 19.56 -9.32
CA GLY A 46 9.20 20.52 -9.43
C GLY A 46 10.38 19.79 -10.05
N ASN A 47 10.47 19.90 -11.37
CA ASN A 47 11.65 19.55 -12.15
C ASN A 47 12.90 20.26 -11.60
N SER A 48 13.84 19.51 -11.02
CA SER A 48 15.25 19.92 -10.91
C SER A 48 16.12 18.69 -10.64
N GLY A 49 17.04 18.43 -11.56
CA GLY A 49 18.08 17.41 -11.47
C GLY A 49 19.12 17.72 -10.39
N GLY A 50 18.68 17.79 -9.14
CA GLY A 50 19.52 17.81 -7.95
C GLY A 50 19.41 16.48 -7.23
N ASN A 51 20.52 16.04 -6.66
CA ASN A 51 20.63 14.88 -5.78
C ASN A 51 19.77 15.10 -4.51
N GLN A 52 18.43 15.01 -4.64
CA GLN A 52 17.50 15.24 -3.54
C GLN A 52 17.47 13.97 -2.69
N ARG A 53 18.23 14.05 -1.59
CA ARG A 53 18.28 13.03 -0.54
C ARG A 53 16.86 12.58 -0.16
N PRO A 54 16.63 11.28 0.11
CA PRO A 54 15.38 10.83 0.72
C PRO A 54 15.28 11.40 2.14
N GLN A 55 14.68 12.59 2.28
CA GLN A 55 14.44 13.20 3.58
C GLN A 55 13.09 12.72 4.11
N MET A 56 13.11 12.19 5.33
CA MET A 56 11.87 11.93 6.06
C MET A 56 11.16 13.27 6.31
N PRO A 57 9.85 13.38 6.01
CA PRO A 57 9.09 14.59 6.34
C PRO A 57 9.13 14.90 7.84
N SER A 58 8.86 16.15 8.22
CA SER A 58 8.78 16.50 9.64
C SER A 58 7.65 15.72 10.34
N SER A 59 7.79 15.44 11.64
CA SER A 59 6.73 14.83 12.44
C SER A 59 5.41 15.60 12.34
N SER A 60 5.46 16.93 12.33
CA SER A 60 4.27 17.76 12.17
C SER A 60 3.60 17.57 10.81
N ASP A 61 4.36 17.52 9.72
CA ASP A 61 3.81 17.29 8.39
C ASP A 61 3.18 15.91 8.27
N MET A 62 3.83 14.88 8.81
CA MET A 62 3.28 13.53 8.84
C MET A 62 1.98 13.47 9.63
N ALA A 63 1.95 14.08 10.81
CA ALA A 63 0.76 14.11 11.66
C ALA A 63 -0.40 14.85 10.99
N ASN A 64 -0.13 16.03 10.41
CA ASN A 64 -1.14 16.82 9.71
C ASN A 64 -1.71 16.08 8.50
N ARG A 65 -0.86 15.46 7.66
CA ARG A 65 -1.32 14.66 6.52
C ARG A 65 -2.22 13.50 6.94
N GLN A 66 -1.85 12.79 8.01
CA GLN A 66 -2.66 11.71 8.54
C GLN A 66 -4.00 12.23 9.08
N THR A 67 -3.99 13.31 9.87
CA THR A 67 -5.22 13.90 10.40
C THR A 67 -6.14 14.42 9.30
N ASP A 68 -5.61 15.08 8.28
CA ASP A 68 -6.42 15.59 7.16
C ASP A 68 -6.99 14.46 6.31
N TRP A 69 -6.23 13.40 6.07
CA TRP A 69 -6.76 12.21 5.41
C TRP A 69 -7.92 11.60 6.21
N MET A 70 -7.80 11.50 7.53
CA MET A 70 -8.86 10.94 8.38
C MET A 70 -10.10 11.85 8.43
N LYS A 71 -9.91 13.17 8.49
CA LYS A 71 -11.01 14.15 8.41
C LYS A 71 -11.84 13.97 7.15
N VAL A 72 -11.17 13.86 6.01
CA VAL A 72 -11.84 13.74 4.69
C VAL A 72 -12.57 12.40 4.55
N ASN A 73 -12.03 11.31 5.12
CA ASN A 73 -12.55 9.97 4.87
C ASN A 73 -13.53 9.43 5.93
N LEU A 74 -13.46 9.94 7.16
CA LEU A 74 -14.17 9.35 8.31
C LEU A 74 -15.28 10.24 8.89
N SER A 75 -15.48 11.45 8.36
CA SER A 75 -16.49 12.40 8.88
C SER A 75 -16.37 12.60 10.40
N LEU A 76 -15.16 12.92 10.86
CA LEU A 76 -14.84 13.05 12.28
C LEU A 76 -15.52 14.27 12.93
N THR A 77 -15.91 14.15 14.20
CA THR A 77 -16.30 15.31 15.01
C THR A 77 -15.10 16.19 15.34
N LYS A 78 -15.33 17.44 15.79
CA LYS A 78 -14.24 18.35 16.16
C LYS A 78 -13.39 17.80 17.30
N GLU A 79 -14.04 17.14 18.25
CA GLU A 79 -13.43 16.50 19.41
C GLU A 79 -12.55 15.32 18.97
N GLN A 80 -13.07 14.46 18.08
CA GLN A 80 -12.30 13.36 17.50
C GLN A 80 -11.08 13.86 16.73
N VAL A 81 -11.22 14.92 15.93
CA VAL A 81 -10.10 15.52 15.19
C VAL A 81 -8.99 15.98 16.14
N LYS A 82 -9.34 16.59 17.28
CA LYS A 82 -8.36 17.05 18.26
C LYS A 82 -7.58 15.88 18.88
N GLU A 83 -8.28 14.84 19.33
CA GLU A 83 -7.63 13.67 19.95
C GLU A 83 -6.82 12.86 18.93
N ILE A 84 -7.34 12.68 17.72
CA ILE A 84 -6.60 12.01 16.63
C ILE A 84 -5.38 12.81 16.21
N LYS A 85 -5.44 14.14 16.16
CA LYS A 85 -4.26 14.98 15.89
C LYS A 85 -3.20 14.81 16.97
N LYS A 86 -3.60 14.78 18.24
CA LYS A 86 -2.68 14.51 19.36
C LYS A 86 -2.02 13.15 19.21
N LEU A 87 -2.82 12.10 18.93
CA LEU A 87 -2.32 10.75 18.68
C LEU A 87 -1.34 10.71 17.52
N ASN A 88 -1.69 11.30 16.38
CA ASN A 88 -0.85 11.32 15.19
C ASN A 88 0.46 12.08 15.43
N ASN A 89 0.46 13.16 16.20
CA ASN A 89 1.71 13.85 16.59
C ASN A 89 2.63 12.94 17.40
N VAL A 90 2.11 12.25 18.42
CA VAL A 90 2.91 11.33 19.25
C VAL A 90 3.58 10.27 18.38
N TYR A 91 2.81 9.64 17.50
CA TYR A 91 3.34 8.56 16.67
C TYR A 91 4.18 9.03 15.48
N ALA A 92 3.94 10.22 14.95
CA ALA A 92 4.81 10.82 13.95
C ALA A 92 6.18 11.17 14.53
N SER A 93 6.22 11.70 15.76
CA SER A 93 7.49 11.89 16.49
C SER A 93 8.19 10.55 16.73
N LYS A 94 7.46 9.54 17.22
CA LYS A 94 8.02 8.19 17.42
C LYS A 94 8.60 7.60 16.13
N GLN A 95 7.90 7.71 15.00
CA GLN A 95 8.45 7.29 13.70
C GLN A 95 9.74 8.06 13.36
N GLN A 96 9.76 9.36 13.58
CA GLN A 96 10.94 10.17 13.31
C GLN A 96 12.12 9.77 14.20
N ASP A 97 11.90 9.57 15.49
CA ASP A 97 12.94 9.23 16.46
C ASP A 97 13.56 7.85 16.19
N GLU A 98 12.74 6.88 15.76
CA GLU A 98 13.19 5.50 15.53
C GLU A 98 13.75 5.28 14.10
N ILE A 99 13.21 5.96 13.09
CA ILE A 99 13.57 5.71 11.67
C ILE A 99 14.66 6.66 11.20
N ARG A 100 14.65 7.94 11.62
CA ARG A 100 15.64 8.92 11.15
C ARG A 100 17.09 8.50 11.40
N PRO A 101 17.46 7.89 12.54
CA PRO A 101 18.82 7.40 12.77
C PRO A 101 19.24 6.27 11.80
N LEU A 102 18.30 5.58 11.17
CA LEU A 102 18.57 4.53 10.19
C LEU A 102 18.78 5.09 8.78
N LEU A 103 18.41 6.34 8.53
CA LEU A 103 18.53 7.02 7.25
C LEU A 103 19.83 7.84 7.15
N THR A 104 20.91 7.37 7.79
CA THR A 104 22.20 8.06 7.80
C THR A 104 22.96 7.91 6.49
N GLY A 105 23.64 8.97 6.07
CA GLY A 105 24.52 8.98 4.90
C GLY A 105 23.85 9.45 3.61
N ASP A 106 24.63 9.50 2.54
CA ASP A 106 24.19 9.97 1.22
C ASP A 106 23.73 8.82 0.30
N ALA A 107 23.88 7.57 0.73
CA ALA A 107 23.49 6.39 -0.03
C ALA A 107 22.07 5.91 0.37
N PRO A 108 21.32 5.28 -0.55
CA PRO A 108 20.10 4.57 -0.19
C PRO A 108 20.35 3.54 0.93
N PRO A 109 19.40 3.32 1.86
CA PRO A 109 19.56 2.35 2.92
C PRO A 109 19.77 0.93 2.36
N SER A 110 20.63 0.15 3.02
CA SER A 110 20.84 -1.26 2.69
C SER A 110 19.53 -2.06 2.79
N GLU A 111 19.43 -3.24 2.16
CA GLU A 111 18.24 -4.09 2.28
C GLU A 111 17.90 -4.45 3.73
N ALA A 112 18.93 -4.73 4.55
CA ALA A 112 18.77 -4.99 5.98
C ALA A 112 18.19 -3.78 6.71
N THR A 113 18.70 -2.57 6.43
CA THR A 113 18.17 -1.32 6.98
C THR A 113 16.74 -1.06 6.51
N GLN A 114 16.42 -1.32 5.25
CA GLN A 114 15.05 -1.19 4.74
C GLN A 114 14.09 -2.16 5.41
N GLN A 115 14.53 -3.39 5.70
CA GLN A 115 13.74 -4.37 6.44
C GLN A 115 13.49 -3.90 7.88
N GLN A 116 14.53 -3.41 8.57
CA GLN A 116 14.40 -2.84 9.90
C GLN A 116 13.42 -1.66 9.94
N ILE A 117 13.49 -0.76 8.96
CA ILE A 117 12.55 0.37 8.83
C ILE A 117 11.11 -0.13 8.65
N ARG A 118 10.89 -1.19 7.86
CA ARG A 118 9.55 -1.78 7.67
C ARG A 118 9.01 -2.36 8.97
N GLU A 119 9.83 -3.10 9.72
CA GLU A 119 9.44 -3.70 10.99
C GLU A 119 9.09 -2.64 12.04
N ILE A 120 9.94 -1.63 12.21
CA ILE A 120 9.69 -0.49 13.09
C ILE A 120 8.39 0.22 12.70
N SER A 121 8.20 0.48 11.40
CA SER A 121 6.99 1.14 10.90
C SER A 121 5.73 0.32 11.17
N MET A 122 5.81 -1.00 11.03
CA MET A 122 4.70 -1.93 11.28
C MET A 122 4.31 -1.91 12.76
N MET A 123 5.28 -2.11 13.67
CA MET A 123 5.04 -2.08 15.12
C MET A 123 4.45 -0.75 15.59
N ILE A 124 4.99 0.37 15.09
CA ILE A 124 4.47 1.71 15.42
C ILE A 124 3.02 1.88 14.93
N ASN A 125 2.71 1.39 13.73
CA ASN A 125 1.36 1.50 13.18
C ASN A 125 0.36 0.64 13.95
N GLU A 126 0.73 -0.58 14.34
CA GLU A 126 -0.11 -1.46 15.16
C GLU A 126 -0.45 -0.81 16.51
N GLU A 127 0.57 -0.31 17.24
CA GLU A 127 0.38 0.37 18.52
C GLU A 127 -0.52 1.61 18.39
N LYS A 128 -0.33 2.38 17.31
CA LYS A 128 -1.19 3.54 17.01
C LYS A 128 -2.63 3.11 16.76
N GLU A 129 -2.85 2.02 16.05
CA GLU A 129 -4.19 1.54 15.71
C GLU A 129 -4.98 1.06 16.92
N GLU A 130 -4.32 0.39 17.86
CA GLU A 130 -4.93 0.03 19.14
C GLU A 130 -5.47 1.26 19.89
N LYS A 131 -4.70 2.36 19.89
CA LYS A 131 -5.10 3.62 20.52
C LYS A 131 -6.07 4.43 19.67
N LEU A 132 -6.07 4.24 18.36
CA LEU A 132 -6.99 4.94 17.45
C LEU A 132 -8.39 4.36 17.49
N LYS A 133 -8.52 3.03 17.54
CA LYS A 133 -9.81 2.33 17.52
C LYS A 133 -10.84 2.87 18.52
N PRO A 134 -10.53 3.12 19.81
CA PRO A 134 -11.50 3.67 20.76
C PRO A 134 -11.87 5.15 20.51
N LEU A 135 -11.11 5.88 19.67
CA LEU A 135 -11.43 7.27 19.30
C LEU A 135 -12.46 7.35 18.16
N LEU A 136 -12.74 6.24 17.49
CA LEU A 136 -13.63 6.14 16.34
C LEU A 136 -14.90 5.37 16.70
N THR A 137 -16.02 5.70 16.04
CA THR A 137 -17.20 4.84 16.10
C THR A 137 -16.94 3.53 15.34
N PRO A 138 -17.72 2.46 15.58
CA PRO A 138 -17.59 1.21 14.82
C PRO A 138 -17.68 1.40 13.30
N GLU A 139 -18.57 2.29 12.85
CA GLU A 139 -18.75 2.61 11.42
C GLU A 139 -17.53 3.36 10.87
N GLN A 140 -17.00 4.32 11.62
CA GLN A 140 -15.77 5.04 11.25
C GLN A 140 -14.56 4.12 11.21
N TRP A 141 -14.45 3.19 12.17
CA TRP A 141 -13.39 2.18 12.20
C TRP A 141 -13.44 1.27 10.96
N THR A 142 -14.63 0.80 10.59
CA THR A 142 -14.84 -0.01 9.40
C THR A 142 -14.45 0.74 8.12
N ARG A 143 -14.82 2.04 8.02
CA ARG A 143 -14.41 2.91 6.91
C ARG A 143 -12.90 3.12 6.87
N TYR A 144 -12.27 3.33 8.03
CA TYR A 144 -10.83 3.48 8.16
C TYR A 144 -10.09 2.26 7.60
N GLN A 145 -10.44 1.05 8.06
CA GLN A 145 -9.81 -0.20 7.60
C GLN A 145 -9.98 -0.37 6.09
N THR A 146 -11.21 -0.18 5.57
CA THR A 146 -11.50 -0.29 4.13
C THR A 146 -10.65 0.66 3.29
N LYS A 147 -10.55 1.94 3.71
CA LYS A 147 -9.78 2.96 2.99
C LYS A 147 -8.29 2.69 3.06
N ARG A 148 -7.77 2.27 4.21
CA ARG A 148 -6.37 1.88 4.39
C ARG A 148 -5.98 0.70 3.49
N ASP A 149 -6.82 -0.33 3.43
CA ASP A 149 -6.56 -1.52 2.61
C ASP A 149 -6.61 -1.20 1.11
N SER A 150 -7.45 -0.23 0.70
CA SER A 150 -7.46 0.26 -0.68
C SER A 150 -6.15 0.99 -1.06
N LEU A 151 -5.54 1.69 -0.11
CA LEU A 151 -4.26 2.37 -0.30
C LEU A 151 -3.11 1.37 -0.39
N SER A 152 -3.08 0.35 0.47
CA SER A 152 -2.03 -0.68 0.42
C SER A 152 -2.04 -1.47 -0.89
N LYS A 153 -3.24 -1.83 -1.39
CA LYS A 153 -3.41 -2.49 -2.69
C LYS A 153 -2.95 -1.62 -3.86
N THR A 154 -3.25 -0.31 -3.80
CA THR A 154 -2.85 0.64 -4.85
C THR A 154 -1.33 0.92 -4.82
N ALA A 155 -0.74 0.99 -3.63
CA ALA A 155 0.70 1.16 -3.47
C ALA A 155 1.48 -0.11 -3.87
N GLY A 156 0.89 -1.30 -3.64
CA GLY A 156 1.44 -2.58 -4.07
C GLY A 156 1.33 -2.81 -5.58
N SER A 157 0.23 -2.39 -6.22
CA SER A 157 0.03 -2.56 -7.67
C SER A 157 0.94 -1.67 -8.52
N GLY A 158 1.42 -0.54 -7.99
CA GLY A 158 2.40 0.34 -8.65
C GLY A 158 3.85 -0.19 -8.67
N ARG A 159 4.19 -1.21 -7.86
CA ARG A 159 5.55 -1.78 -7.80
C ARG A 159 5.78 -2.95 -8.76
N MET A 160 4.74 -3.51 -9.39
CA MET A 160 4.87 -4.59 -10.39
C MET A 160 5.03 -4.09 -11.84
N GLN A 161 5.02 -2.78 -12.10
CA GLN A 161 5.30 -2.19 -13.42
C GLN A 161 6.64 -1.42 -13.35
N GLY A 162 7.74 -2.14 -13.17
CA GLY A 162 9.08 -1.52 -13.11
C GLY A 162 10.24 -2.51 -13.03
N ALA A 163 10.00 -3.73 -12.55
CA ALA A 163 10.98 -4.81 -12.55
C ALA A 163 10.68 -5.79 -13.70
N GLY A 164 11.14 -5.46 -14.91
CA GLY A 164 10.93 -6.34 -16.07
C GLY A 164 11.26 -5.69 -17.41
N ARG A 165 12.38 -4.97 -17.51
CA ARG A 165 12.96 -4.61 -18.82
C ARG A 165 14.44 -4.25 -18.69
N SER A 166 15.29 -5.27 -18.74
CA SER A 166 16.71 -5.13 -19.05
C SER A 166 17.23 -6.44 -19.61
N ASN A 167 17.63 -6.36 -20.88
CA ASN A 167 18.20 -7.33 -21.83
C ASN A 167 17.35 -8.54 -22.25
#